data_AF-A0A8I1YC14-F1
#
_entry.id   AF-A0A8I1YC14-F1
#
_cell.length_a   1.000
_cell.length_b   1.000
_cell.length_c   1.000
_cell.angle_alpha   90.00
_cell.angle_beta   90.00
_cell.angle_gamma   90.00
#
_symmetry.space_group_name_H-M   'P 1'
#
loop_
_entity.id
_entity.type
_entity.pdbx_description
1 polymer ?
#
loop_
_entity_poly.entity_id
_entity_poly.type
_entity_poly.pdbx_seq_one_letter_code
_entity_poly.pdbx_strand_id
1 'polypeptide(L)' 'MPRSPEVTDAYLRFQAARRVHEACLCRLEASFIVGSPEQVELSISALLDSSQTLADRLRDQVFAQLRDDGIDPITRRSL' A
#
# COMPACT_ATOMS: atom_id res chain seq x y z
N MET A 1 11.99 6.58 22.15
CA MET A 1 10.74 5.95 22.63
C MET A 1 10.25 5.00 21.55
N PRO A 2 9.71 3.81 21.90
CA PRO A 2 9.03 2.97 20.92
C PRO A 2 7.83 3.73 20.31
N ARG A 3 7.54 3.50 19.03
CA ARG A 3 6.37 4.05 18.35
C ARG A 3 5.08 3.49 18.97
N SER A 4 3.98 4.24 18.87
CA SER A 4 2.69 3.76 19.37
C SER A 4 2.24 2.46 18.68
N PRO A 5 1.36 1.68 19.34
CA PRO A 5 0.74 0.50 18.72
C PRO A 5 0.03 0.82 17.40
N GLU A 6 -0.61 1.99 17.30
CA GLU A 6 -1.30 2.42 16.08
C GLU A 6 -0.34 2.55 14.89
N VAL A 7 0.82 3.19 15.09
CA VAL A 7 1.86 3.33 14.05
C VAL A 7 2.44 1.97 13.67
N THR A 8 2.58 1.06 14.63
CA THR A 8 3.07 -0.30 14.39
C THR A 8 2.09 -1.10 13.53
N ASP A 9 0.79 -1.05 13.86
CA ASP A 9 -0.26 -1.74 13.11
C ASP A 9 -0.42 -1.19 11.69
N ALA A 10 -0.39 0.14 11.54
CA ALA A 10 -0.44 0.77 10.23
C ALA A 10 0.77 0.36 9.37
N TYR A 11 1.95 0.22 9.96
CA TYR A 11 3.15 -0.23 9.26
C TYR A 11 3.01 -1.68 8.80
N LEU A 12 2.51 -2.57 9.65
CA LEU A 12 2.28 -3.97 9.30
C LEU A 12 1.27 -4.11 8.15
N ARG A 13 0.19 -3.31 8.15
CA ARG A 13 -0.79 -3.29 7.05
C ARG A 13 -0.18 -2.79 5.75
N PHE A 14 0.66 -1.75 5.81
CA PHE A 14 1.41 -1.26 4.66
C PHE A 14 2.36 -2.33 4.11
N GLN A 15 3.10 -3.03 4.98
CA GLN A 15 3.99 -4.11 4.57
C GLN A 15 3.25 -5.26 3.89
N ALA A 16 2.07 -5.64 4.41
CA ALA A 16 1.23 -6.65 3.79
C ALA A 16 0.76 -6.21 2.39
N ALA A 17 0.26 -4.98 2.24
CA ALA A 17 -0.16 -4.43 0.95
C ALA A 17 1.01 -4.36 -0.06
N ARG A 18 2.21 -4.00 0.40
CA ARG A 18 3.41 -3.95 -0.44
C ARG A 18 3.73 -5.32 -1.04
N ARG A 19 3.69 -6.38 -0.24
CA ARG A 19 3.96 -7.75 -0.72
C ARG A 19 2.93 -8.21 -1.76
N VAL A 20 1.66 -7.83 -1.59
CA VAL A 20 0.61 -8.12 -2.58
C VAL A 20 0.89 -7.39 -3.88
N HIS A 21 1.23 -6.10 -3.81
CA HIS A 21 1.57 -5.30 -4.99
C HIS A 21 2.79 -5.84 -5.75
N GLU A 22 3.86 -6.21 -5.04
CA GLU A 22 5.03 -6.87 -5.62
C GLU A 22 4.66 -8.17 -6.35
N ALA A 23 3.79 -8.99 -5.75
CA ALA A 23 3.29 -10.22 -6.39
C ALA A 23 2.47 -9.92 -7.66
N CYS A 24 1.66 -8.86 -7.67
CA CYS A 24 0.92 -8.41 -8.85
C CYS A 24 1.87 -7.94 -9.97
N LEU A 25 2.95 -7.25 -9.63
CA LEU A 25 3.97 -6.84 -10.60
C LEU A 25 4.65 -8.06 -11.24
N CYS A 26 5.11 -9.02 -10.42
CA CYS A 26 5.71 -10.25 -10.93
C CYS A 26 4.74 -11.04 -11.82
N ARG A 27 3.44 -11.06 -11.48
CA ARG A 27 2.41 -11.70 -12.30
C ARG A 27 2.28 -11.02 -13.66
N LEU A 28 2.28 -9.68 -13.71
CA LEU A 28 2.23 -8.92 -14.96
C LEU A 28 3.46 -9.23 -15.82
N GLU A 29 4.65 -9.18 -15.25
CA GLU A 29 5.90 -9.51 -15.95
C GLU A 29 5.86 -10.93 -16.54
N ALA A 30 5.41 -11.92 -15.77
CA ALA A 30 5.24 -13.28 -16.25
C ALA A 30 4.22 -13.39 -17.39
N SER A 31 3.12 -12.61 -17.33
CA SER A 31 2.08 -12.63 -18.36
C SER A 31 2.57 -12.15 -19.72
N PHE A 32 3.59 -11.29 -19.79
CA PHE A 32 4.19 -10.86 -21.06
C PHE A 32 5.02 -11.95 -21.74
N ILE A 33 5.50 -12.94 -20.98
CA ILE A 33 6.37 -14.01 -21.51
C ILE A 33 5.54 -15.21 -21.95
N VAL A 34 4.57 -15.62 -21.14
CA VAL A 34 3.83 -16.88 -21.32
C VAL A 34 2.31 -16.71 -21.38
N GLY A 35 1.80 -15.48 -21.21
CA GLY A 35 0.36 -15.22 -21.07
C GLY A 35 -0.35 -14.94 -22.39
N SER A 36 -1.67 -15.19 -22.40
CA SER A 36 -2.56 -14.70 -23.44
C SER A 36 -2.84 -13.19 -23.28
N PRO A 37 -3.31 -12.49 -24.32
CA PRO A 37 -3.71 -11.08 -24.20
C PRO A 37 -4.71 -10.82 -23.05
N GLU A 38 -5.69 -11.70 -22.86
CA GLU A 38 -6.65 -11.62 -21.74
C GLU A 38 -5.96 -11.75 -20.37
N GLN A 39 -4.96 -12.63 -20.24
CA GLN A 39 -4.20 -12.78 -19.00
C GLN A 39 -3.34 -11.56 -18.69
N VAL A 40 -2.83 -10.89 -19.73
CA VAL A 40 -2.12 -9.61 -19.60
C VAL A 40 -3.08 -8.54 -19.10
N GLU A 41 -4.26 -8.39 -19.71
CA GLU A 41 -5.29 -7.43 -19.29
C GLU A 41 -5.71 -7.64 -17.82
N LEU A 42 -6.00 -8.89 -17.43
CA LEU A 42 -6.33 -9.22 -16.03
C LEU A 42 -5.19 -8.89 -15.06
N SER A 43 -3.93 -9.09 -15.49
CA SER A 43 -2.76 -8.78 -14.65
C SER A 43 -2.53 -7.27 -14.52
N ILE A 44 -2.84 -6.49 -15.56
CA ILE A 44 -2.85 -5.02 -15.51
C ILE A 44 -3.90 -4.54 -14.50
N SER A 45 -5.14 -5.05 -14.58
CA SER A 45 -6.20 -4.68 -13.62
C SER A 45 -5.80 -4.99 -12.18
N ALA A 46 -5.27 -6.19 -11.92
CA ALA A 46 -4.80 -6.57 -10.59
C ALA A 46 -3.65 -5.67 -10.08
N LEU A 47 -2.73 -5.27 -10.95
CA LEU A 47 -1.67 -4.34 -10.59
C LEU A 47 -2.22 -2.96 -10.21
N LEU A 48 -3.17 -2.43 -10.98
CA LEU A 48 -3.79 -1.13 -10.68
C LEU A 48 -4.56 -1.16 -9.34
N ASP A 49 -5.35 -2.19 -9.10
CA ASP A 49 -6.10 -2.36 -7.84
C ASP A 49 -5.16 -2.48 -6.62
N SER A 50 -4.08 -3.26 -6.76
CA SER A 50 -3.06 -3.39 -5.71
C SER A 50 -2.31 -2.08 -5.47
N SER A 51 -2.07 -1.28 -6.52
CA SER A 51 -1.41 0.03 -6.42
C SER A 51 -2.25 1.02 -5.61
N GLN A 52 -3.57 1.06 -5.89
CA GLN A 52 -4.51 1.88 -5.13
C GLN A 52 -4.53 1.47 -3.66
N THR A 53 -4.63 0.16 -3.41
CA THR A 53 -4.60 -0.39 -2.04
C THR A 53 -3.31 -0.02 -1.31
N LEU A 54 -2.15 -0.12 -1.97
CA LEU A 54 -0.86 0.24 -1.40
C LEU A 54 -0.79 1.73 -1.05
N ALA A 55 -1.28 2.60 -1.94
CA ALA A 55 -1.32 4.04 -1.72
C ALA A 55 -2.20 4.40 -0.51
N ASP A 56 -3.36 3.75 -0.36
CA ASP A 56 -4.25 3.97 0.78
C ASP A 56 -3.60 3.51 2.09
N ARG A 57 -2.89 2.37 2.12
CA ARG A 57 -2.16 1.93 3.32
C ARG A 57 -0.95 2.80 3.66
N LEU A 58 -0.28 3.34 2.65
CA LEU A 58 0.78 4.33 2.87
C LEU A 58 0.21 5.61 3.50
N ARG A 59 -0.96 6.06 3.04
CA ARG A 59 -1.66 7.21 3.63
C ARG A 59 -2.05 6.93 5.08
N ASP A 60 -2.59 5.75 5.38
CA ASP A 60 -2.90 5.32 6.76
C ASP A 60 -1.67 5.40 7.67
N GLN A 61 -0.52 4.91 7.19
CA GLN A 61 0.75 4.97 7.92
C GLN A 61 1.19 6.40 8.22
N VAL A 62 1.12 7.28 7.22
CA VAL A 62 1.44 8.70 7.40
C VAL A 62 0.50 9.35 8.41
N PHE A 63 -0.79 9.00 8.37
CA PHE A 63 -1.78 9.57 9.27
C PHE A 63 -1.59 9.12 10.71
N ALA A 64 -1.29 7.83 10.92
CA ALA A 64 -0.94 7.31 12.24
C ALA A 64 0.31 8.01 12.79
N GLN A 65 1.32 8.22 11.92
CA GLN A 65 2.56 8.90 12.29
C GLN A 65 2.32 10.36 12.70
N LEU A 66 1.48 11.10 11.97
CA LEU A 66 1.14 12.47 12.32
C LEU A 66 0.40 12.56 13.66
N ARG A 67 -0.56 11.67 13.91
CA ARG A 67 -1.26 11.61 15.20
C ARG A 67 -0.33 11.28 16.36
N ASP A 68 0.59 10.34 16.17
CA ASP A 68 1.64 9.98 17.14
C ASP A 68 2.53 11.18 17.49
N ASP A 69 2.79 12.04 16.51
CA ASP A 69 3.57 13.27 16.67
C ASP A 69 2.70 14.47 17.14
N GLY A 70 1.42 14.26 17.47
CA GLY A 70 0.51 15.32 17.95
C GLY A 70 0.02 16.28 16.86
N ILE A 71 -0.05 15.82 15.61
CA ILE A 71 -0.42 16.62 14.44
C ILE A 71 -1.70 16.06 13.80
N ASP A 72 -2.66 16.93 13.49
CA ASP A 72 -3.86 16.59 12.73
C ASP A 72 -3.48 16.19 11.30
N PRO A 73 -3.80 14.97 10.86
CA PRO A 73 -3.41 14.47 9.53
C PRO A 73 -4.08 15.18 8.35
N ILE A 74 -5.24 15.82 8.57
CA ILE A 74 -5.99 16.56 7.56
C ILE A 74 -5.51 18.02 7.54
N THR A 75 -5.57 18.70 8.68
CA THR A 75 -5.33 20.15 8.76
C THR A 75 -3.85 20.51 8.94
N ARG A 76 -3.00 19.55 9.30
CA ARG A 76 -1.56 19.70 9.57
C ARG A 76 -1.23 20.67 10.71
N ARG A 77 -2.21 20.92 11.59
CA ARG A 77 -2.04 21.73 12.82
C ARG A 77 -1.74 20.81 14.01
N SER A 78 -1.19 21.38 15.08
CA SER A 78 -1.07 20.65 16.36
C SER A 78 -2.45 20.24 16.86
N LEU A 79 -2.55 19.02 17.36
CA LEU A 79 -3.67 18.50 18.16
C LEU A 79 -3.64 19.08 19.57
#